data_AF-X1DHV0-F1
#
_entry.id   AF-X1DHV0-F1
#
_cell.length_a   1.000
_cell.length_b   1.000
_cell.length_c   1.000
_cell.angle_alpha   90.00
_cell.angle_beta   90.00
_cell.angle_gamma   90.00
#
_symmetry.space_group_name_H-M   'P 1'
#
loop_
_entity.id
_entity.type
_entity.pdbx_description
1 polymer ?
#
loop_
_entity_poly.entity_id
_entity_poly.type
_entity_poly.pdbx_seq_one_letter_code
_entity_poly.pdbx_strand_id
1 'polypeptide(L)' 'MEINLWVEKWRPQKLSDVIMSDDMREKLQEFVEKKEIPHLLFVGKPGTGKSTVAKILIKELSADSLNLPHSHL' A
#
# COMPACT_ATOMS: atom_id res chain seq x y z
N MET A 1 8.88 -15.23 -13.48
CA MET A 1 10.13 -14.46 -13.32
C MET A 1 10.51 -14.53 -11.86
N GLU A 2 11.65 -15.16 -11.53
CA GLU A 2 12.16 -15.12 -10.16
C GLU A 2 12.55 -13.68 -9.82
N ILE A 3 11.94 -13.15 -8.76
CA ILE A 3 12.28 -11.84 -8.22
C ILE A 3 13.54 -12.01 -7.38
N ASN A 4 14.70 -11.66 -7.95
CA ASN A 4 16.01 -11.77 -7.30
C ASN A 4 16.27 -10.68 -6.23
N LEU A 5 15.36 -9.71 -6.08
CA LEU A 5 15.49 -8.62 -5.11
C LEU A 5 14.83 -9.00 -3.78
N TRP A 6 15.64 -9.12 -2.72
CA TRP A 6 15.17 -9.46 -1.37
C TRP A 6 14.09 -8.49 -0.86
N VAL A 7 14.22 -7.20 -1.19
CA VAL A 7 13.24 -6.17 -0.80
C VAL A 7 11.86 -6.41 -1.38
N GLU A 8 11.77 -7.00 -2.58
CA GLU A 8 10.50 -7.35 -3.21
C GLU A 8 9.98 -8.68 -2.68
N LYS A 9 10.87 -9.65 -2.43
CA LYS A 9 10.53 -10.95 -1.84
C LYS A 9 9.90 -10.81 -0.46
N TRP A 10 10.41 -9.90 0.36
CA TRP A 10 9.93 -9.65 1.72
C TRP A 10 8.99 -8.43 1.82
N ARG A 11 8.52 -7.89 0.68
CA ARG A 11 7.59 -6.76 0.70
C ARG A 11 6.28 -7.19 1.38
N PRO A 12 5.82 -6.48 2.43
CA PRO A 12 4.57 -6.74 3.13
C PRO A 12 3.39 -6.97 2.17
N GLN A 13 2.55 -7.96 2.47
CA GLN A 13 1.41 -8.36 1.62
C GLN A 13 0.05 -8.09 2.26
N LYS A 14 0.01 -7.95 3.60
CA LYS A 14 -1.16 -7.59 4.37
C LYS A 14 -0.86 -6.34 5.18
N LEU A 15 -1.91 -5.63 5.60
CA LEU A 15 -1.74 -4.45 6.42
C LEU A 15 -1.06 -4.80 7.75
N SER A 16 -1.39 -5.96 8.35
CA SER A 16 -0.76 -6.54 9.56
C SER A 16 0.77 -6.59 9.49
N ASP A 17 1.33 -6.83 8.30
CA ASP A 17 2.76 -7.05 8.10
C ASP A 17 3.54 -5.73 8.00
N VAL A 18 2.84 -4.61 7.83
CA VAL A 18 3.46 -3.29 7.71
C VAL A 18 3.72 -2.73 9.10
N ILE A 19 4.95 -2.27 9.32
CA ILE A 19 5.35 -1.56 10.55
C ILE A 19 4.85 -0.12 10.43
N MET A 20 3.84 0.23 11.21
CA MET A 20 3.26 1.58 11.33
C MET A 20 2.61 1.74 12.71
N SER A 21 2.16 2.95 13.04
CA SER A 21 1.40 3.19 14.28
C SER A 21 0.05 2.48 14.24
N ASP A 22 -0.42 2.05 15.41
CA ASP A 22 -1.70 1.33 15.52
C ASP A 22 -2.89 2.21 15.08
N ASP A 23 -2.90 3.50 15.46
CA ASP A 23 -3.90 4.46 15.00
C ASP A 23 -4.00 4.58 13.46
N MET A 24 -2.88 4.43 12.75
CA MET A 24 -2.86 4.49 11.29
C MET A 24 -3.40 3.18 10.71
N ARG A 25 -3.01 2.06 11.30
CA ARG A 25 -3.47 0.73 10.91
C ARG A 25 -4.98 0.62 11.04
N GLU A 26 -5.54 1.04 12.18
CA GLU A 26 -6.98 0.98 12.45
C GLU A 26 -7.77 1.83 11.44
N LYS A 27 -7.33 3.07 11.17
CA LYS A 27 -7.98 3.92 10.15
C LYS A 27 -7.97 3.29 8.76
N LEU A 28 -6.85 2.70 8.36
CA LEU A 28 -6.75 2.02 7.07
C LEU A 28 -7.61 0.75 7.03
N GLN A 29 -7.72 0.01 8.15
CA GLN A 29 -8.65 -1.12 8.28
C GLN A 29 -10.10 -0.67 8.14
N GLU A 30 -10.49 0.43 8.78
CA GLU A 30 -11.86 0.96 8.63
C GLU A 30 -12.21 1.26 7.16
N PHE A 31 -11.28 1.82 6.39
CA PHE A 31 -11.50 2.07 4.95
C PHE A 31 -11.70 0.77 4.16
N VAL A 32 -10.93 -0.26 4.50
CA VAL A 32 -11.06 -1.59 3.88
C VAL A 32 -12.40 -2.23 4.25
N GLU A 33 -12.80 -2.17 5.52
CA GLU A 33 -14.07 -2.72 6.01
C GLU A 33 -15.28 -2.03 5.39
N LYS A 34 -15.23 -0.69 5.27
CA LYS A 34 -16.26 0.11 4.62
C LYS A 34 -16.30 -0.07 3.10
N LYS A 35 -15.27 -0.73 2.52
CA LYS A 35 -15.05 -0.85 1.08
C LYS A 35 -15.01 0.50 0.35
N GLU A 36 -14.58 1.53 1.05
CA GLU A 36 -14.53 2.89 0.55
C GLU A 36 -13.19 3.52 0.94
N ILE A 37 -12.42 3.93 -0.07
CA ILE A 37 -11.16 4.64 0.13
C ILE A 37 -11.36 6.10 -0.29
N PRO A 38 -11.11 7.06 0.62
CA PRO A 38 -11.10 8.47 0.25
C PRO A 38 -9.88 8.80 -0.61
N HIS A 39 -9.77 10.04 -1.08
CA HIS A 39 -8.53 10.49 -1.73
C HIS A 39 -7.37 10.55 -0.72
N LEU A 40 -6.45 9.58 -0.84
CA LEU A 40 -5.29 9.46 0.05
C LEU A 40 -4.04 10.04 -0.59
N LEU A 41 -3.28 10.81 0.19
CA LEU A 41 -1.94 11.29 -0.16
C LEU A 41 -0.92 10.67 0.81
N PHE A 42 -0.02 9.85 0.29
CA PHE A 42 1.06 9.27 1.09
C PHE A 42 2.33 10.13 1.01
N VAL A 43 2.76 10.68 2.15
CA VAL A 43 3.96 11.55 2.25
C VAL A 43 4.99 10.94 3.20
N GLY A 44 6.29 11.05 2.86
CA GLY A 44 7.38 10.61 3.73
C GLY A 44 8.63 10.20 2.97
N LYS A 45 9.71 9.93 3.71
CA LYS A 45 11.02 9.53 3.16
C LYS A 45 10.94 8.29 2.25
N PRO A 46 11.80 8.14 1.23
CA PRO A 46 11.82 6.93 0.41
C PRO A 46 12.02 5.67 1.27
N GLY A 47 11.38 4.56 0.90
CA GLY A 47 11.48 3.29 1.64
C GLY A 47 10.55 3.12 2.85
N THR A 48 9.74 4.12 3.22
CA THR A 48 8.82 4.02 4.38
C THR A 48 7.52 3.24 4.14
N GLY A 49 7.44 2.44 3.07
CA GLY A 49 6.27 1.58 2.83
C GLY A 49 5.05 2.26 2.18
N LYS A 50 5.10 3.54 1.81
CA LYS A 50 3.98 4.27 1.15
C LYS A 50 3.36 3.52 -0.03
N SER A 51 4.17 3.17 -1.03
CA SER A 51 3.72 2.43 -2.20
C SER A 51 3.30 1.01 -1.86
N THR A 52 3.87 0.41 -0.81
CA THR A 52 3.47 -0.91 -0.32
C THR A 52 2.06 -0.87 0.26
N VAL A 53 1.76 0.11 1.11
CA VAL A 53 0.43 0.30 1.70
C VAL A 53 -0.63 0.54 0.61
N ALA A 54 -0.34 1.40 -0.38
CA ALA A 54 -1.26 1.61 -1.50
C ALA A 54 -1.59 0.31 -2.25
N LYS A 55 -0.58 -0.52 -2.54
CA LYS A 55 -0.79 -1.84 -3.19
C LYS A 55 -1.59 -2.80 -2.33
N ILE A 56 -1.35 -2.82 -1.02
CA ILE A 56 -2.11 -3.65 -0.07
C ILE A 56 -3.58 -3.22 -0.09
N LEU A 57 -3.87 -1.92 0.01
CA LEU A 57 -5.25 -1.42 0.02
C LEU A 57 -6.03 -1.80 -1.25
N ILE A 58 -5.41 -1.65 -2.42
CA ILE A 58 -5.99 -2.07 -3.71
C ILE A 58 -6.33 -3.57 -3.68
N LYS A 59 -5.40 -4.39 -3.17
CA LYS A 59 -5.56 -5.85 -3.09
C LYS A 59 -6.68 -6.25 -2.12
N GLU A 60 -6.72 -5.66 -0.93
CA GLU A 60 -7.74 -5.95 0.09
C GLU A 60 -9.15 -5.58 -0.40
N LEU A 61 -9.27 -4.51 -1.19
CA LEU A 61 -10.54 -4.11 -1.79
C LEU A 61 -10.89 -4.82 -3.10
N SER A 62 -9.97 -5.63 -3.65
CA SER A 62 -10.09 -6.19 -4.99
C SER A 62 -10.41 -5.12 -6.05
N ALA A 63 -9.80 -3.93 -5.88
CA ALA A 63 -10.01 -2.78 -6.77
C ALA A 63 -9.11 -2.88 -8.01
N ASP A 64 -9.58 -2.31 -9.12
CA ASP A 64 -8.72 -2.11 -10.29
C ASP A 64 -7.76 -0.93 -10.04
N SER A 65 -6.56 -0.97 -10.63
CA SER A 65 -5.54 0.05 -10.40
C SER A 65 -4.78 0.43 -11.65
N LEU A 66 -4.68 1.74 -11.88
CA LEU A 66 -3.85 2.34 -12.93
C LEU A 66 -2.65 3.04 -12.28
N ASN A 67 -1.45 2.52 -12.54
CA ASN A 67 -0.22 3.16 -12.11
C ASN A 67 0.26 4.12 -13.20
N LEU A 68 0.28 5.42 -12.91
CA LEU A 68 0.78 6.44 -13.81
C LEU A 68 2.25 6.76 -13.46
N PRO A 69 3.22 6.29 -14.25
CA PRO A 69 4.63 6.61 -14.01
C PRO A 69 4.91 8.07 -14.33
N HIS A 70 5.89 8.63 -13.63
CA HIS A 70 6.28 10.03 -13.74
C HIS A 70 6.80 10.46 -15.14
N SER A 71 7.10 9.49 -16.02
CA SER A 71 7.71 9.71 -17.34
C SER A 71 6.70 9.96 -18.48
N HIS A 72 5.39 10.02 -18.18
CA HIS A 72 4.32 10.20 -19.17
C HIS A 72 3.52 11.50 -18.95
N LEU A 73 4.11 12.47 -18.24
CA LEU A 73 3.63 13.84 -18.11
C LEU A 73 4.65 14.82 -18.70
#